data_AF-A0A9D8WPR7-F1
#
_entry.id   AF-A0A9D8WPR7-F1
#
_cell.length_a   1.000
_cell.length_b   1.000
_cell.length_c   1.000
_cell.angle_alpha   90.00
_cell.angle_beta   90.00
_cell.angle_gamma   90.00
#
_symmetry.space_group_name_H-M   'P 1'
#
loop_
_entity.id
_entity.type
_entity.pdbx_description
1 polymer ?
#
loop_
_entity_poly.entity_id
_entity_poly.type
_entity_poly.pdbx_seq_one_letter_code
_entity_poly.pdbx_strand_id
1 'polypeptide(L)'
;MQAYWRLHRYPILFAVACILFYWSFAYQLVRTDFVKLFMLFGALFYLTYKIIQFEKWNFKFLLIIGILFRLVFLMAEPNLSQDFYRFLWDGELIKNGINPYLYTPDQIMEQGHVTFANMKELREGMTDLNARHYSNYPPVNQVLFALASILGGGSILGSTIAMRLIIILADLGALYFGRKLLQQLNKANNLAFWYFLNPLAIIELTGNLHFEGVMLFFFVWALYVISINKWLWATPVYAISIMVKLMPMLFLPLFIKYFGFKKSIAFYTLVLLGCTALLFPFYSSVFIDNYSETVGLWFSNFEFNASIYNVVKKIGVTYFEAKPWELIDTYGSFIQKVVVVIVLLLAFLRKNQKMESLITSMVFALACYYFLSTTVHPWYVVFLLGFSIFTDYRFPLLWSFAIILSYYTYSNPNYTENLGLLAIEYLLVIGFFIYEMIGSRPKKLYFFKK
;
A
#
# COMPACT_ATOMS: atom_id res chain seq x y z
N MET A 1 -33.68 20.03 9.94
CA MET A 1 -33.50 19.13 8.78
C MET A 1 -33.47 19.89 7.45
N GLN A 2 -34.46 20.74 7.14
CA GLN A 2 -34.49 21.52 5.88
C GLN A 2 -33.29 22.48 5.69
N ALA A 3 -32.80 23.14 6.75
CA ALA A 3 -31.63 24.03 6.66
C ALA A 3 -30.33 23.28 6.30
N TYR A 4 -30.10 22.11 6.90
CA TYR A 4 -28.95 21.26 6.59
C TYR A 4 -28.99 20.79 5.14
N TRP A 5 -30.16 20.33 4.67
CA TRP A 5 -30.35 19.93 3.28
C TRP A 5 -30.05 21.08 2.30
N ARG A 6 -30.59 22.28 2.55
CA ARG A 6 -30.33 23.44 1.68
C ARG A 6 -28.85 23.81 1.62
N LEU A 7 -28.13 23.69 2.73
CA LEU A 7 -26.69 24.00 2.81
C LEU A 7 -25.81 22.95 2.12
N HIS A 8 -26.18 21.67 2.22
CA HIS A 8 -25.35 20.53 1.81
C HIS A 8 -25.90 19.75 0.60
N ARG A 9 -26.87 20.31 -0.15
CA ARG A 9 -27.55 19.60 -1.26
C ARG A 9 -26.59 19.04 -2.31
N TYR A 10 -25.60 19.82 -2.76
CA TYR A 10 -24.67 19.38 -3.80
C TYR A 10 -23.70 18.31 -3.28
N PRO A 11 -23.06 18.48 -2.11
CA PRO A 11 -22.26 17.41 -1.49
C PRO A 11 -23.04 16.11 -1.26
N ILE A 12 -24.30 16.19 -0.84
CA ILE A 12 -25.15 15.01 -0.67
C ILE A 12 -25.40 14.34 -2.03
N LEU A 13 -25.75 15.09 -3.08
CA LEU A 13 -25.92 14.55 -4.43
C LEU A 13 -24.64 13.90 -4.96
N PHE A 14 -23.48 14.53 -4.74
CA PHE A 14 -22.19 13.95 -5.12
C PHE A 14 -21.90 12.67 -4.33
N ALA A 15 -22.23 12.61 -3.04
CA ALA A 15 -22.05 11.40 -2.23
C ALA A 15 -22.95 10.26 -2.72
N VAL A 16 -24.21 10.54 -3.08
CA VAL A 16 -25.11 9.54 -3.68
C VAL A 16 -24.57 9.06 -5.02
N ALA A 17 -24.10 9.96 -5.89
CA ALA A 17 -23.48 9.59 -7.15
C ALA A 17 -22.22 8.71 -6.95
N CYS A 18 -21.36 9.04 -5.98
CA CYS A 18 -20.23 8.20 -5.61
C CYS A 18 -20.67 6.80 -5.16
N ILE A 19 -21.73 6.68 -4.34
CA ILE A 19 -22.25 5.37 -3.92
C ILE A 19 -22.69 4.54 -5.13
N LEU A 20 -23.41 5.16 -6.08
CA LEU A 20 -23.84 4.47 -7.31
C LEU A 20 -22.65 4.06 -8.20
N PHE A 21 -21.63 4.90 -8.32
CA PHE A 21 -20.42 4.57 -9.08
C PHE A 21 -19.57 3.50 -8.40
N TYR A 22 -19.41 3.55 -7.07
CA TYR A 22 -18.76 2.46 -6.33
C TYR A 22 -19.56 1.17 -6.44
N TRP A 23 -20.88 1.22 -6.45
CA TRP A 23 -21.72 0.03 -6.65
C TRP A 23 -21.54 -0.54 -8.05
N SER A 24 -21.55 0.29 -9.09
CA SER A 24 -21.25 -0.16 -10.46
C SER A 24 -19.83 -0.72 -10.58
N PHE A 25 -18.86 -0.12 -9.88
CA PHE A 25 -17.49 -0.63 -9.80
C PHE A 25 -17.41 -1.99 -9.11
N ALA A 26 -18.11 -2.17 -7.98
CA ALA A 26 -18.03 -3.37 -7.16
C ALA A 26 -18.78 -4.56 -7.76
N TYR A 27 -19.92 -4.35 -8.41
CA TYR A 27 -20.84 -5.44 -8.79
C TYR A 27 -21.04 -5.57 -10.31
N GLN A 28 -20.59 -4.62 -11.12
CA GLN A 28 -20.83 -4.63 -12.57
C GLN A 28 -19.56 -4.43 -13.40
N LEU A 29 -18.42 -4.11 -12.80
CA LEU A 29 -17.18 -3.96 -13.54
C LEU A 29 -16.56 -5.33 -13.77
N VAL A 30 -16.06 -5.57 -14.97
CA VAL A 30 -15.14 -6.69 -15.24
C VAL A 30 -13.76 -6.09 -15.43
N ARG A 31 -12.72 -6.67 -14.83
CA ARG A 31 -11.35 -6.12 -14.85
C ARG A 31 -10.81 -5.81 -16.25
N THR A 32 -11.23 -6.57 -17.26
CA THR A 32 -10.82 -6.40 -18.66
C THR A 32 -11.46 -5.18 -19.34
N ASP A 33 -12.56 -4.64 -18.80
CA ASP A 33 -13.24 -3.44 -19.31
C ASP A 33 -12.55 -2.17 -18.81
N PHE A 34 -11.40 -1.87 -19.41
CA PHE A 34 -10.58 -0.72 -19.04
C PHE A 34 -11.32 0.62 -19.19
N VAL A 35 -12.18 0.77 -20.21
CA VAL A 35 -12.90 2.03 -20.45
C VAL A 35 -13.86 2.31 -19.30
N LYS A 36 -14.67 1.31 -18.90
CA LYS A 36 -15.57 1.45 -17.75
C LYS A 36 -14.80 1.69 -16.46
N LEU A 37 -13.70 0.96 -16.24
CA LEU A 37 -12.82 1.13 -15.08
C LEU A 37 -12.29 2.57 -14.99
N PHE A 38 -11.69 3.08 -16.08
CA PHE A 38 -11.13 4.43 -16.14
C PHE A 38 -12.20 5.52 -15.93
N MET A 39 -13.35 5.39 -16.57
CA MET A 39 -14.44 6.37 -16.48
C MET A 39 -15.06 6.42 -15.08
N LEU A 40 -15.34 5.26 -14.47
CA LEU A 40 -15.83 5.21 -13.09
C LEU A 40 -14.81 5.79 -12.11
N PHE A 41 -13.54 5.40 -12.25
CA PHE A 41 -12.46 5.88 -11.40
C PHE A 41 -12.27 7.41 -11.51
N GLY A 42 -12.25 7.95 -12.73
CA GLY A 42 -12.15 9.40 -12.95
C GLY A 42 -13.35 10.18 -12.42
N ALA A 43 -14.56 9.66 -12.59
CA ALA A 43 -15.76 10.28 -12.03
C ALA A 43 -15.73 10.29 -10.49
N LEU A 44 -15.31 9.19 -9.86
CA LEU A 44 -15.14 9.09 -8.41
C LEU A 44 -14.08 10.06 -7.88
N PHE A 45 -12.95 10.22 -8.58
CA PHE A 45 -11.91 11.18 -8.22
C PHE A 45 -12.43 12.62 -8.25
N TYR A 46 -13.11 12.99 -9.34
CA TYR A 46 -13.69 14.32 -9.49
C TYR A 46 -14.75 14.62 -8.43
N LEU A 47 -15.71 13.71 -8.21
CA LEU A 47 -16.77 13.90 -7.23
C LEU A 47 -16.23 13.97 -5.80
N THR A 48 -15.28 13.10 -5.46
CA THR A 48 -14.63 13.11 -4.14
C THR A 48 -13.87 14.42 -3.91
N TYR A 49 -13.13 14.90 -4.92
CA TYR A 49 -12.48 16.20 -4.86
C TYR A 49 -13.49 17.32 -4.57
N LYS A 50 -14.64 17.32 -5.26
CA LYS A 50 -15.72 18.30 -5.02
C LYS A 50 -16.29 18.19 -3.61
N ILE A 51 -16.54 16.97 -3.12
CA ILE A 51 -17.04 16.77 -1.75
C ILE A 51 -16.05 17.34 -0.73
N ILE A 52 -14.76 17.05 -0.84
CA ILE A 52 -13.74 17.61 0.06
C ILE A 52 -13.71 19.14 -0.05
N GLN A 53 -13.81 19.70 -1.27
CA GLN A 53 -13.81 21.14 -1.50
C GLN A 53 -14.96 21.84 -0.76
N PHE A 54 -16.19 21.31 -0.87
CA PHE A 54 -17.38 21.91 -0.27
C PHE A 54 -17.48 21.65 1.24
N GLU A 55 -17.04 20.47 1.71
CA GLU A 55 -17.27 19.99 3.07
C GLU A 55 -16.01 19.92 3.93
N LYS A 56 -14.92 20.61 3.54
CA LYS A 56 -13.63 20.57 4.26
C LYS A 56 -13.72 20.87 5.76
N TRP A 57 -14.75 21.60 6.20
CA TRP A 57 -14.98 21.95 7.61
C TRP A 57 -15.93 20.99 8.33
N ASN A 58 -16.62 20.13 7.60
CA ASN A 58 -17.65 19.23 8.10
C ASN A 58 -17.09 17.82 8.30
N PHE A 59 -16.26 17.67 9.34
CA PHE A 59 -15.59 16.41 9.65
C PHE A 59 -16.58 15.23 9.76
N LYS A 60 -17.74 15.44 10.40
CA LYS A 60 -18.75 14.41 10.59
C LYS A 60 -19.31 13.93 9.24
N PHE A 61 -19.61 14.85 8.33
CA PHE A 61 -20.08 14.49 6.98
C PHE A 61 -19.03 13.67 6.23
N LEU A 62 -17.78 14.15 6.15
CA LEU A 62 -16.69 13.47 5.44
C LEU A 62 -16.38 12.09 6.04
N LEU A 63 -16.45 11.94 7.37
CA LEU A 63 -16.30 10.65 8.04
C LEU A 63 -17.41 9.68 7.64
N ILE A 64 -18.69 10.10 7.75
CA ILE A 64 -19.84 9.24 7.47
C ILE A 64 -19.81 8.77 6.02
N ILE A 65 -19.62 9.65 5.05
CA ILE A 65 -19.60 9.25 3.64
C ILE A 65 -18.43 8.32 3.33
N GLY A 66 -17.26 8.52 3.96
CA GLY A 66 -16.09 7.65 3.72
C GLY A 66 -16.26 6.25 4.28
N ILE A 67 -17.04 6.11 5.36
CA ILE A 67 -17.51 4.80 5.85
C ILE A 67 -18.53 4.22 4.87
N LEU A 68 -19.53 4.98 4.45
CA LEU A 68 -20.56 4.51 3.51
C LEU A 68 -19.95 4.02 2.20
N PHE A 69 -18.97 4.74 1.63
CA PHE A 69 -18.28 4.33 0.40
C PHE A 69 -17.58 2.97 0.55
N ARG A 70 -16.95 2.71 1.71
CA ARG A 70 -16.34 1.41 2.02
C ARG A 70 -17.38 0.30 2.19
N LEU A 71 -18.51 0.61 2.83
CA LEU A 71 -19.59 -0.36 3.05
C LEU A 71 -20.27 -0.82 1.76
N VAL A 72 -20.19 -0.06 0.66
CA VAL A 72 -20.68 -0.52 -0.66
C VAL A 72 -20.00 -1.83 -1.08
N PHE A 73 -18.72 -2.00 -0.74
CA PHE A 73 -17.92 -3.19 -1.09
C PHE A 73 -18.11 -4.35 -0.12
N LEU A 74 -18.89 -4.22 0.96
CA LEU A 74 -18.91 -5.20 2.05
C LEU A 74 -19.14 -6.64 1.58
N MET A 75 -20.09 -6.83 0.65
CA MET A 75 -20.44 -8.14 0.08
C MET A 75 -19.91 -8.37 -1.33
N ALA A 76 -19.09 -7.46 -1.86
CA ALA A 76 -18.53 -7.60 -3.21
C ALA A 76 -17.51 -8.74 -3.26
N GLU A 77 -17.25 -9.30 -4.42
CA GLU A 77 -16.05 -10.13 -4.63
C GLU A 77 -14.90 -9.21 -5.09
N PRO A 78 -13.67 -9.37 -4.58
CA PRO A 78 -12.50 -8.68 -5.14
C PRO A 78 -12.39 -8.96 -6.64
N ASN A 79 -12.14 -7.93 -7.45
CA ASN A 79 -12.20 -8.03 -8.91
C ASN A 79 -10.91 -7.57 -9.60
N LEU A 80 -10.10 -6.74 -8.95
CA LEU A 80 -8.85 -6.22 -9.52
C LEU A 80 -7.64 -7.09 -9.15
N SER A 81 -7.71 -7.83 -8.05
CA SER A 81 -6.65 -8.73 -7.57
C SER A 81 -7.21 -10.07 -7.11
N GLN A 82 -6.41 -11.13 -7.33
CA GLN A 82 -6.69 -12.49 -6.88
C GLN A 82 -5.91 -12.88 -5.61
N ASP A 83 -5.14 -11.95 -5.03
CA ASP A 83 -4.31 -12.23 -3.85
C ASP A 83 -5.14 -12.65 -2.64
N PHE A 84 -6.41 -12.26 -2.57
CA PHE A 84 -7.28 -12.62 -1.46
C PHE A 84 -7.48 -14.13 -1.30
N TYR A 85 -7.45 -14.91 -2.39
CA TYR A 85 -7.48 -16.37 -2.28
C TYR A 85 -6.28 -16.89 -1.51
N ARG A 86 -5.10 -16.31 -1.75
CA ARG A 86 -3.88 -16.66 -1.01
C ARG A 86 -3.96 -16.24 0.45
N PHE A 87 -4.52 -15.06 0.74
CA PHE A 87 -4.73 -14.61 2.11
C PHE A 87 -5.62 -15.59 2.89
N LEU A 88 -6.76 -15.98 2.29
CA LEU A 88 -7.71 -16.91 2.89
C LEU A 88 -7.11 -18.30 3.09
N TRP A 89 -6.34 -18.78 2.11
CA TRP A 89 -5.63 -20.05 2.21
C TRP A 89 -4.66 -20.08 3.38
N ASP A 90 -3.78 -19.08 3.47
CA ASP A 90 -2.82 -19.02 4.57
C ASP A 90 -3.52 -18.89 5.94
N GLY A 91 -4.64 -18.15 6.00
CA GLY A 91 -5.47 -18.06 7.20
C GLY A 91 -6.08 -19.41 7.61
N GLU A 92 -6.56 -20.20 6.65
CA GLU A 92 -7.04 -21.56 6.88
C GLU A 92 -5.93 -22.51 7.33
N LEU A 93 -4.71 -22.39 6.79
CA LEU A 93 -3.56 -23.16 7.27
C LEU A 93 -3.30 -22.92 8.75
N ILE A 94 -3.22 -21.65 9.17
CA ILE A 94 -2.98 -21.28 10.57
C ILE A 94 -4.12 -21.75 11.47
N LYS A 95 -5.38 -21.61 11.01
CA LYS A 95 -6.56 -22.11 11.73
C LYS A 95 -6.46 -23.61 12.04
N ASN A 96 -5.82 -24.37 11.14
CA ASN A 96 -5.58 -25.81 11.28
C ASN A 96 -4.19 -26.15 11.85
N GLY A 97 -3.46 -25.19 12.43
CA GLY A 97 -2.16 -25.43 13.06
C GLY A 97 -1.00 -25.65 12.10
N ILE A 98 -1.18 -25.35 10.80
CA ILE A 98 -0.14 -25.46 9.78
C ILE A 98 0.52 -24.10 9.58
N ASN A 99 1.86 -24.08 9.65
CA ASN A 99 2.65 -22.90 9.40
C ASN A 99 2.75 -22.62 7.88
N PRO A 100 2.25 -21.48 7.36
CA PRO A 100 2.18 -21.19 5.92
C PRO A 100 3.54 -20.93 5.25
N TYR A 101 4.63 -20.88 6.03
CA TYR A 101 5.99 -20.74 5.50
C TYR A 101 6.66 -22.08 5.19
N LEU A 102 6.07 -23.21 5.59
CA LEU A 102 6.69 -24.54 5.45
C LEU A 102 6.35 -25.23 4.13
N TYR A 103 5.16 -24.99 3.60
CA TYR A 103 4.64 -25.68 2.43
C TYR A 103 3.98 -24.70 1.47
N THR A 104 4.08 -24.98 0.18
CA THR A 104 3.34 -24.26 -0.85
C THR A 104 1.90 -24.81 -0.94
N PRO A 105 0.93 -24.02 -1.44
CA PRO A 105 -0.41 -24.53 -1.69
C PRO A 105 -0.45 -25.82 -2.52
N ASP A 106 0.38 -25.91 -3.57
CA ASP A 106 0.47 -27.12 -4.40
C ASP A 106 0.98 -28.35 -3.63
N GLN A 107 2.02 -28.18 -2.82
CA GLN A 107 2.53 -29.28 -1.98
C GLN A 107 1.47 -29.80 -1.01
N ILE A 108 0.66 -28.91 -0.43
CA ILE A 108 -0.43 -29.32 0.47
C ILE A 108 -1.53 -30.07 -0.29
N MET A 109 -1.89 -29.61 -1.50
CA MET A 109 -2.88 -30.29 -2.34
C MET A 109 -2.44 -31.70 -2.74
N GLU A 110 -1.15 -31.88 -3.03
CA GLU A 110 -0.58 -33.19 -3.43
C GLU A 110 -0.41 -34.14 -2.25
N GLN A 111 0.07 -33.65 -1.10
CA GLN A 111 0.48 -34.48 0.03
C GLN A 111 -0.66 -34.74 1.02
N GLY A 112 -1.74 -33.94 0.97
CA GLY A 112 -2.90 -34.11 1.84
C GLY A 112 -2.66 -33.76 3.31
N HIS A 113 -1.72 -32.85 3.61
CA HIS A 113 -1.36 -32.44 4.98
C HIS A 113 -2.55 -31.96 5.81
N VAL A 114 -3.52 -31.34 5.15
CA VAL A 114 -4.73 -30.80 5.78
C VAL A 114 -5.85 -30.76 4.74
N THR A 115 -7.10 -30.78 5.19
CA THR A 115 -8.26 -30.50 4.35
C THR A 115 -9.18 -29.53 5.09
N PHE A 116 -9.64 -28.50 4.38
CA PHE A 116 -10.59 -27.52 4.91
C PHE A 116 -11.61 -27.10 3.84
N ALA A 117 -12.67 -26.42 4.26
CA ALA A 117 -13.75 -26.01 3.36
C ALA A 117 -13.25 -25.06 2.25
N ASN A 118 -13.76 -25.24 1.03
CA ASN A 118 -13.43 -24.43 -0.15
C ASN A 118 -11.95 -24.47 -0.57
N MET A 119 -11.16 -25.42 -0.07
CA MET A 119 -9.73 -25.55 -0.41
C MET A 119 -9.47 -25.60 -1.92
N LYS A 120 -10.25 -26.39 -2.66
CA LYS A 120 -10.17 -26.47 -4.12
C LYS A 120 -10.46 -25.12 -4.79
N GLU A 121 -11.53 -24.46 -4.38
CA GLU A 121 -11.93 -23.14 -4.91
C GLU A 121 -10.86 -22.08 -4.63
N LEU A 122 -10.30 -22.04 -3.42
CA LEU A 122 -9.19 -21.14 -3.08
C LEU A 122 -7.96 -21.41 -3.96
N ARG A 123 -7.62 -22.68 -4.19
CA ARG A 123 -6.49 -23.05 -5.04
C ARG A 123 -6.72 -22.67 -6.51
N GLU A 124 -7.91 -22.90 -7.04
CA GLU A 124 -8.28 -22.56 -8.42
C GLU A 124 -8.35 -21.04 -8.64
N GLY A 125 -8.69 -20.27 -7.61
CA GLY A 125 -8.68 -18.81 -7.65
C GLY A 125 -7.28 -18.18 -7.61
N MET A 126 -6.26 -18.90 -7.14
CA MET A 126 -4.88 -18.42 -7.13
C MET A 126 -4.22 -18.50 -8.51
N THR A 127 -3.28 -17.59 -8.76
CA THR A 127 -2.33 -17.74 -9.87
C THR A 127 -1.38 -18.92 -9.59
N ASP A 128 -0.86 -19.52 -10.66
CA ASP A 128 0.17 -20.58 -10.54
C ASP A 128 1.36 -20.14 -9.69
N LEU A 129 1.74 -18.88 -9.83
CA LEU A 129 2.78 -18.28 -9.02
C LEU A 129 2.44 -18.33 -7.52
N ASN A 130 1.26 -17.81 -7.13
CA ASN A 130 0.86 -17.80 -5.73
C ASN A 130 0.74 -19.22 -5.17
N ALA A 131 0.39 -20.21 -5.99
CA ALA A 131 0.24 -21.59 -5.57
C ALA A 131 1.54 -22.40 -5.45
N ARG A 132 2.56 -22.06 -6.26
CA ARG A 132 3.85 -22.79 -6.31
C ARG A 132 4.91 -22.27 -5.35
N HIS A 133 4.65 -21.16 -4.65
CA HIS A 133 5.64 -20.53 -3.77
C HIS A 133 5.18 -20.47 -2.30
N TYR A 134 6.14 -20.39 -1.40
CA TYR A 134 5.89 -20.20 0.04
C TYR A 134 5.30 -18.83 0.30
N SER A 135 4.65 -18.66 1.46
CA SER A 135 4.05 -17.35 1.77
C SER A 135 5.10 -16.25 1.92
N ASN A 136 4.86 -15.11 1.27
CA ASN A 136 5.66 -13.89 1.40
C ASN A 136 5.11 -12.91 2.45
N TYR A 137 3.91 -13.15 2.98
CA TYR A 137 3.27 -12.23 3.92
C TYR A 137 3.92 -12.33 5.31
N PRO A 138 4.27 -11.21 5.98
CA PRO A 138 4.89 -11.28 7.29
C PRO A 138 3.91 -11.72 8.42
N PRO A 139 4.43 -12.10 9.60
CA PRO A 139 3.68 -12.80 10.64
C PRO A 139 2.41 -12.14 11.17
N VAL A 140 2.36 -10.81 11.33
CA VAL A 140 1.12 -10.17 11.80
C VAL A 140 0.06 -10.22 10.71
N ASN A 141 0.43 -10.08 9.44
CA ASN A 141 -0.53 -10.22 8.35
C ASN A 141 -1.13 -11.63 8.33
N GLN A 142 -0.30 -12.64 8.58
CA GLN A 142 -0.73 -14.03 8.74
C GLN A 142 -1.76 -14.23 9.86
N VAL A 143 -1.52 -13.61 11.02
CA VAL A 143 -2.49 -13.63 12.13
C VAL A 143 -3.81 -12.96 11.74
N LEU A 144 -3.77 -11.85 10.97
CA LEU A 144 -4.99 -11.19 10.49
C LEU A 144 -5.77 -12.05 9.49
N PHE A 145 -5.08 -12.82 8.65
CA PHE A 145 -5.70 -13.80 7.76
C PHE A 145 -6.38 -14.91 8.54
N ALA A 146 -5.69 -15.48 9.54
CA ALA A 146 -6.26 -16.50 10.41
C ALA A 146 -7.49 -15.98 11.16
N LEU A 147 -7.43 -14.77 11.70
CA LEU A 147 -8.57 -14.12 12.35
C LEU A 147 -9.76 -13.98 11.39
N ALA A 148 -9.51 -13.58 10.14
CA ALA A 148 -10.56 -13.49 9.14
C ALA A 148 -11.18 -14.85 8.80
N SER A 149 -10.37 -15.91 8.65
CA SER A 149 -10.85 -17.27 8.40
C SER A 149 -11.67 -17.84 9.58
N ILE A 150 -11.28 -17.52 10.83
CA ILE A 150 -12.03 -17.89 12.04
C ILE A 150 -13.39 -17.17 12.07
N LEU A 151 -13.40 -15.85 11.88
CA LEU A 151 -14.63 -15.04 11.89
C LEU A 151 -15.54 -15.34 10.69
N GLY A 152 -14.97 -15.80 9.58
CA GLY A 152 -15.70 -16.10 8.34
C GLY A 152 -16.54 -17.37 8.36
N GLY A 153 -16.48 -18.15 9.45
CA GLY A 153 -17.35 -19.31 9.66
C GLY A 153 -17.17 -20.42 8.61
N GLY A 154 -16.01 -20.49 7.96
CA GLY A 154 -15.70 -21.50 6.93
C GLY A 154 -16.22 -21.18 5.52
N SER A 155 -16.68 -19.94 5.26
CA SER A 155 -17.05 -19.47 3.93
C SER A 155 -16.05 -18.45 3.38
N ILE A 156 -15.85 -18.44 2.05
CA ILE A 156 -15.02 -17.43 1.37
C ILE A 156 -15.61 -16.03 1.56
N LEU A 157 -16.92 -15.89 1.37
CA LEU A 157 -17.62 -14.60 1.55
C LEU A 157 -17.51 -14.09 2.99
N GLY A 158 -17.75 -14.93 3.99
CA GLY A 158 -17.66 -14.55 5.40
C GLY A 158 -16.25 -14.09 5.77
N SER A 159 -15.23 -14.83 5.32
CA SER A 159 -13.82 -14.50 5.59
C SER A 159 -13.41 -13.21 4.87
N THR A 160 -13.90 -13.03 3.65
CA THR A 160 -13.74 -11.79 2.87
C THR A 160 -14.38 -10.59 3.58
N ILE A 161 -15.60 -10.73 4.10
CA ILE A 161 -16.26 -9.70 4.94
C ILE A 161 -15.41 -9.38 6.18
N ALA A 162 -14.89 -10.41 6.87
CA ALA A 162 -14.05 -10.21 8.04
C ALA A 162 -12.76 -9.44 7.72
N MET A 163 -12.08 -9.76 6.62
CA MET A 163 -10.92 -8.99 6.14
C MET A 163 -11.30 -7.54 5.84
N ARG A 164 -12.43 -7.29 5.17
CA ARG A 164 -12.90 -5.92 4.92
C ARG A 164 -13.10 -5.15 6.21
N LEU A 165 -13.73 -5.75 7.21
CA LEU A 165 -13.96 -5.08 8.49
C LEU A 165 -12.64 -4.72 9.19
N ILE A 166 -11.64 -5.61 9.16
CA ILE A 166 -10.29 -5.32 9.66
C ILE A 166 -9.67 -4.12 8.92
N ILE A 167 -9.74 -4.10 7.59
CA ILE A 167 -9.19 -3.02 6.77
C ILE A 167 -9.92 -1.69 7.02
N ILE A 168 -11.26 -1.71 7.11
CA ILE A 168 -12.07 -0.52 7.41
C ILE A 168 -11.72 0.04 8.80
N LEU A 169 -11.56 -0.83 9.80
CA LEU A 169 -11.15 -0.41 11.15
C LEU A 169 -9.74 0.19 11.14
N ALA A 170 -8.81 -0.39 10.38
CA ALA A 170 -7.48 0.18 10.20
C ALA A 170 -7.52 1.54 9.50
N ASP A 171 -8.33 1.72 8.46
CA ASP A 171 -8.51 3.00 7.77
C ASP A 171 -9.08 4.09 8.70
N LEU A 172 -10.01 3.73 9.58
CA LEU A 172 -10.51 4.63 10.63
C LEU A 172 -9.41 4.97 11.64
N GLY A 173 -8.57 3.99 12.00
CA GLY A 173 -7.38 4.20 12.80
C GLY A 173 -6.37 5.14 12.13
N ALA A 174 -6.11 4.96 10.84
CA ALA A 174 -5.22 5.80 10.04
C ALA A 174 -5.76 7.23 9.95
N LEU A 175 -7.07 7.41 9.75
CA LEU A 175 -7.73 8.72 9.81
C LEU A 175 -7.56 9.38 11.19
N TYR A 176 -7.78 8.61 12.27
CA TYR A 176 -7.69 9.11 13.64
C TYR A 176 -6.26 9.55 14.00
N PHE A 177 -5.26 8.69 13.84
CA PHE A 177 -3.88 9.03 14.16
C PHE A 177 -3.26 9.98 13.14
N GLY A 178 -3.68 9.91 11.87
CA GLY A 178 -3.30 10.88 10.85
C GLY A 178 -3.78 12.28 11.22
N ARG A 179 -5.03 12.44 11.66
CA ARG A 179 -5.51 13.72 12.19
C ARG A 179 -4.68 14.20 13.39
N LYS A 180 -4.38 13.31 14.34
CA LYS A 180 -3.56 13.68 15.51
C LYS A 180 -2.15 14.10 15.12
N LEU A 181 -1.52 13.41 14.17
CA LEU A 181 -0.21 13.79 13.65
C LEU A 181 -0.27 15.12 12.90
N LEU A 182 -1.30 15.37 12.07
CA LEU A 182 -1.51 16.67 11.43
C LEU A 182 -1.57 17.81 12.46
N GLN A 183 -2.26 17.61 13.58
CA GLN A 183 -2.31 18.59 14.67
C GLN A 183 -0.94 18.86 15.29
N GLN A 184 -0.12 17.83 15.48
CA GLN A 184 1.27 17.98 15.97
C GLN A 184 2.16 18.74 14.97
N LEU A 185 1.88 18.61 13.67
CA LEU A 185 2.56 19.34 12.60
C LEU A 185 1.94 20.72 12.30
N ASN A 186 0.98 21.17 13.11
CA ASN A 186 0.21 22.40 12.91
C ASN A 186 -0.42 22.51 11.49
N LYS A 187 -0.92 21.39 10.98
CA LYS A 187 -1.58 21.27 9.67
C LYS A 187 -3.09 21.05 9.83
N ALA A 188 -3.85 21.44 8.81
CA ALA A 188 -5.31 21.36 8.86
C ALA A 188 -5.81 19.91 8.86
N ASN A 189 -6.74 19.60 9.77
CA ASN A 189 -7.28 18.24 9.96
C ASN A 189 -7.94 17.66 8.70
N ASN A 190 -8.50 18.53 7.83
CA ASN A 190 -9.19 18.10 6.63
C ASN A 190 -8.24 17.44 5.61
N LEU A 191 -6.92 17.62 5.75
CA LEU A 191 -5.94 16.97 4.88
C LEU A 191 -6.00 15.45 4.97
N ALA A 192 -6.41 14.88 6.10
CA ALA A 192 -6.55 13.42 6.24
C ALA A 192 -7.62 12.82 5.31
N PHE A 193 -8.60 13.62 4.86
CA PHE A 193 -9.63 13.15 3.93
C PHE A 193 -9.13 13.00 2.49
N TRP A 194 -7.98 13.58 2.12
CA TRP A 194 -7.33 13.28 0.84
C TRP A 194 -6.77 11.86 0.76
N TYR A 195 -6.57 11.20 1.90
CA TYR A 195 -6.34 9.76 1.99
C TYR A 195 -7.67 9.02 2.17
N PHE A 196 -8.44 9.38 3.21
CA PHE A 196 -9.60 8.59 3.64
C PHE A 196 -10.70 8.48 2.58
N LEU A 197 -10.89 9.52 1.76
CA LEU A 197 -11.88 9.49 0.68
C LEU A 197 -11.27 9.15 -0.69
N ASN A 198 -9.95 8.98 -0.80
CA ASN A 198 -9.30 8.72 -2.08
C ASN A 198 -9.86 7.45 -2.74
N PRO A 199 -10.34 7.52 -4.00
CA PRO A 199 -10.91 6.35 -4.65
C PRO A 199 -9.92 5.18 -4.79
N LEU A 200 -8.62 5.44 -4.99
CA LEU A 200 -7.61 4.38 -5.01
C LEU A 200 -7.55 3.65 -3.66
N ALA A 201 -7.50 4.39 -2.55
CA ALA A 201 -7.46 3.79 -1.22
C ALA A 201 -8.72 2.97 -0.93
N ILE A 202 -9.91 3.46 -1.29
CA ILE A 202 -11.17 2.73 -1.07
C ILE A 202 -11.23 1.46 -1.93
N ILE A 203 -10.93 1.57 -3.23
CA ILE A 203 -11.04 0.46 -4.18
C ILE A 203 -9.98 -0.60 -3.92
N GLU A 204 -8.71 -0.23 -3.76
CA GLU A 204 -7.64 -1.19 -3.60
C GLU A 204 -7.65 -1.82 -2.20
N LEU A 205 -7.81 -1.02 -1.16
CA LEU A 205 -7.76 -1.56 0.20
C LEU A 205 -9.04 -2.29 0.58
N THR A 206 -10.20 -1.62 0.49
CA THR A 206 -11.47 -2.21 0.94
C THR A 206 -12.10 -3.10 -0.15
N GLY A 207 -12.08 -2.65 -1.40
CA GLY A 207 -12.65 -3.43 -2.51
C GLY A 207 -11.87 -4.71 -2.78
N ASN A 208 -10.54 -4.60 -2.87
CA ASN A 208 -9.63 -5.70 -3.26
C ASN A 208 -8.80 -6.28 -2.12
N LEU A 209 -9.10 -5.94 -0.87
CA LEU A 209 -8.53 -6.55 0.34
C LEU A 209 -7.02 -6.34 0.53
N HIS A 210 -6.44 -5.28 -0.04
CA HIS A 210 -5.03 -4.98 0.15
C HIS A 210 -4.73 -4.41 1.56
N PHE A 211 -3.76 -5.02 2.25
CA PHE A 211 -3.43 -4.72 3.66
C PHE A 211 -2.51 -3.50 3.85
N GLU A 212 -2.22 -2.76 2.79
CA GLU A 212 -1.42 -1.53 2.80
C GLU A 212 -1.99 -0.47 3.76
N GLY A 213 -3.31 -0.39 3.87
CA GLY A 213 -3.99 0.48 4.84
C GLY A 213 -3.73 0.07 6.29
N VAL A 214 -3.65 -1.23 6.57
CA VAL A 214 -3.33 -1.77 7.90
C VAL A 214 -1.89 -1.45 8.28
N MET A 215 -0.95 -1.66 7.34
CA MET A 215 0.45 -1.25 7.51
C MET A 215 0.54 0.25 7.78
N LEU A 216 -0.13 1.07 6.97
CA LEU A 216 -0.12 2.53 7.09
C LEU A 216 -0.69 2.99 8.44
N PHE A 217 -1.78 2.39 8.90
CA PHE A 217 -2.38 2.67 10.21
C PHE A 217 -1.36 2.55 11.34
N PHE A 218 -0.73 1.39 11.49
CA PHE A 218 0.26 1.16 12.53
C PHE A 218 1.47 2.09 12.37
N PHE A 219 1.89 2.35 11.13
CA PHE A 219 3.01 3.26 10.89
C PHE A 219 2.71 4.70 11.31
N VAL A 220 1.56 5.24 10.91
CA VAL A 220 1.13 6.59 11.27
C VAL A 220 0.89 6.71 12.78
N TRP A 221 0.36 5.66 13.42
CA TRP A 221 0.26 5.59 14.87
C TRP A 221 1.64 5.68 15.52
N ALA A 222 2.63 4.90 15.06
CA ALA A 222 4.00 4.97 15.56
C ALA A 222 4.58 6.38 15.39
N LEU A 223 4.42 7.01 14.22
CA LEU A 223 4.88 8.40 13.99
C LEU A 223 4.21 9.40 14.93
N TYR A 224 2.90 9.29 15.18
CA TYR A 224 2.21 10.14 16.14
C TYR A 224 2.82 9.98 17.55
N VAL A 225 3.02 8.75 18.02
CA VAL A 225 3.61 8.48 19.34
C VAL A 225 5.04 9.02 19.43
N ILE A 226 5.82 8.93 18.34
CA ILE A 226 7.15 9.55 18.24
C ILE A 226 7.06 11.08 18.30
N SER A 227 6.09 11.69 17.62
CA SER A 227 5.93 13.17 17.60
C SER A 227 5.63 13.76 18.97
N ILE A 228 5.00 13.00 19.87
CA ILE A 228 4.73 13.39 21.26
C ILE A 228 5.82 12.93 22.23
N ASN A 229 7.03 12.64 21.72
CA ASN A 229 8.23 12.22 22.46
C ASN A 229 8.13 10.88 23.21
N LYS A 230 7.10 10.06 22.97
CA LYS A 230 6.91 8.74 23.61
C LYS A 230 7.51 7.58 22.79
N TRP A 231 8.69 7.80 22.22
CA TRP A 231 9.33 6.91 21.24
C TRP A 231 9.47 5.43 21.66
N LEU A 232 9.63 5.11 22.96
CA LEU A 232 9.66 3.72 23.45
C LEU A 232 8.36 2.99 23.12
N TRP A 233 7.22 3.63 23.38
CA TRP A 233 5.89 3.08 23.08
C TRP A 233 5.60 2.98 21.59
N ALA A 234 6.35 3.70 20.75
CA ALA A 234 6.23 3.58 19.31
C ALA A 234 6.93 2.33 18.76
N THR A 235 7.92 1.77 19.47
CA THR A 235 8.69 0.60 18.99
C THR A 235 7.84 -0.65 18.73
N PRO A 236 6.93 -1.10 19.63
CA PRO A 236 6.07 -2.24 19.31
C PRO A 236 5.08 -1.93 18.18
N VAL A 237 4.55 -0.71 18.12
CA VAL A 237 3.61 -0.29 17.06
C VAL A 237 4.30 -0.27 15.69
N TYR A 238 5.55 0.19 15.62
CA TYR A 238 6.36 0.17 14.41
C TYR A 238 6.69 -1.28 13.99
N ALA A 239 7.07 -2.14 14.94
CA ALA A 239 7.33 -3.55 14.68
C ALA A 239 6.08 -4.26 14.11
N ILE A 240 4.89 -3.97 14.64
CA ILE A 240 3.62 -4.47 14.08
C ILE A 240 3.45 -4.01 12.63
N SER A 241 3.72 -2.73 12.31
CA SER A 241 3.64 -2.23 10.94
C SER A 241 4.56 -3.00 9.97
N ILE A 242 5.82 -3.24 10.37
CA ILE A 242 6.77 -4.07 9.59
C ILE A 242 6.25 -5.49 9.42
N MET A 243 5.68 -6.08 10.47
CA MET A 243 5.14 -7.44 10.45
C MET A 243 3.77 -7.56 9.80
N VAL A 244 3.16 -6.45 9.36
CA VAL A 244 2.04 -6.46 8.40
C VAL A 244 2.59 -6.45 6.98
N LYS A 245 3.53 -5.55 6.67
CA LYS A 245 4.28 -5.51 5.39
C LYS A 245 5.66 -4.91 5.63
N LEU A 246 6.68 -5.40 4.92
CA LEU A 246 8.09 -5.06 5.20
C LEU A 246 8.50 -3.62 4.85
N MET A 247 7.73 -2.90 4.03
CA MET A 247 8.06 -1.55 3.55
C MET A 247 8.49 -0.52 4.61
N PRO A 248 7.90 -0.46 5.82
CA PRO A 248 8.31 0.44 6.89
C PRO A 248 9.77 0.27 7.33
N MET A 249 10.42 -0.87 7.08
CA MET A 249 11.84 -1.09 7.36
C MET A 249 12.73 -0.09 6.61
N LEU A 250 12.32 0.31 5.41
CA LEU A 250 13.02 1.28 4.56
C LEU A 250 13.29 2.60 5.30
N PHE A 251 12.45 2.98 6.25
CA PHE A 251 12.52 4.27 6.93
C PHE A 251 13.34 4.26 8.22
N LEU A 252 13.77 3.10 8.74
CA LEU A 252 14.53 3.00 9.99
C LEU A 252 15.79 3.90 9.97
N PRO A 253 16.64 3.88 8.93
CA PRO A 253 17.84 4.72 8.90
C PRO A 253 17.54 6.22 8.99
N LEU A 254 16.37 6.68 8.52
CA LEU A 254 16.02 8.10 8.49
C LEU A 254 15.89 8.72 9.90
N PHE A 255 15.62 7.90 10.93
CA PHE A 255 15.51 8.34 12.31
C PHE A 255 16.85 8.70 12.97
N ILE A 256 18.00 8.46 12.31
CA ILE A 256 19.32 8.64 12.94
C ILE A 256 19.58 10.08 13.40
N LYS A 257 19.17 11.05 12.58
CA LYS A 257 19.26 12.48 12.92
C LYS A 257 18.10 12.98 13.77
N TYR A 258 16.94 12.32 13.69
CA TYR A 258 15.76 12.71 14.45
C TYR A 258 15.96 12.42 15.95
N PHE A 259 16.47 11.24 16.29
CA PHE A 259 16.71 10.84 17.67
C PHE A 259 18.14 11.11 18.16
N GLY A 260 19.10 11.21 17.24
CA GLY A 260 20.52 11.15 17.56
C GLY A 260 21.01 9.71 17.74
N PHE A 261 22.29 9.48 17.43
CA PHE A 261 22.87 8.14 17.23
C PHE A 261 22.54 7.12 18.34
N LYS A 262 22.77 7.46 19.61
CA LYS A 262 22.54 6.55 20.76
C LYS A 262 21.07 6.10 20.86
N LYS A 263 20.14 7.04 20.76
CA LYS A 263 18.71 6.79 20.88
C LYS A 263 18.16 6.08 19.65
N SER A 264 18.72 6.34 18.47
CA SER A 264 18.40 5.60 17.25
C SER A 264 18.79 4.13 17.36
N ILE A 265 19.98 3.80 17.88
CA ILE A 265 20.38 2.40 18.13
C ILE A 265 19.37 1.73 19.05
N ALA A 266 19.03 2.34 20.19
CA ALA A 266 18.04 1.79 21.11
C ALA A 266 16.67 1.58 20.43
N PHE A 267 16.22 2.55 19.64
CA PHE A 267 14.98 2.43 18.86
C PHE A 267 15.04 1.26 17.88
N TYR A 268 16.13 1.10 17.13
CA TYR A 268 16.31 0.00 16.17
C TYR A 268 16.35 -1.36 16.85
N THR A 269 17.09 -1.49 17.95
CA THR A 269 17.16 -2.72 18.73
C THR A 269 15.77 -3.12 19.26
N LEU A 270 15.00 -2.18 19.81
CA LEU A 270 13.67 -2.47 20.33
C LEU A 270 12.67 -2.83 19.21
N VAL A 271 12.73 -2.17 18.06
CA VAL A 271 11.92 -2.55 16.89
C VAL A 271 12.30 -3.95 16.40
N LEU A 272 13.60 -4.27 16.31
CA LEU A 272 14.08 -5.59 15.91
C LEU A 272 13.62 -6.67 16.89
N LEU A 273 13.77 -6.45 18.21
CA LEU A 273 13.27 -7.37 19.24
C LEU A 273 11.76 -7.57 19.12
N GLY A 274 10.99 -6.51 18.85
CA GLY A 274 9.55 -6.60 18.59
C GLY A 274 9.23 -7.44 17.35
N CYS A 275 9.96 -7.27 16.25
CA CYS A 275 9.80 -8.07 15.04
C CYS A 275 10.14 -9.55 15.30
N THR A 276 11.26 -9.82 15.98
CA THR A 276 11.68 -11.18 16.34
C THR A 276 10.65 -11.85 17.26
N ALA A 277 10.10 -11.14 18.24
CA ALA A 277 9.06 -11.67 19.12
C ALA A 277 7.77 -12.02 18.34
N LEU A 278 7.37 -11.19 17.36
CA LEU A 278 6.21 -11.44 16.52
C LEU A 278 6.44 -12.58 15.51
N LEU A 279 7.69 -12.79 15.08
CA LEU A 279 8.07 -13.90 14.20
C LEU A 279 8.20 -15.24 14.95
N PHE A 280 8.54 -15.22 16.23
CA PHE A 280 8.86 -16.41 17.02
C PHE A 280 7.82 -17.54 16.92
N PRO A 281 6.48 -17.29 16.96
CA PRO A 281 5.48 -18.35 16.82
C PRO A 281 5.50 -19.09 15.46
N PHE A 282 6.10 -18.48 14.43
CA PHE A 282 6.22 -19.02 13.09
C PHE A 282 7.61 -19.56 12.76
N TYR A 283 8.55 -19.48 13.71
CA TYR A 283 9.92 -19.87 13.45
C TYR A 283 10.03 -21.38 13.18
N SER A 284 10.81 -21.72 12.17
CA SER A 284 11.23 -23.07 11.81
C SER A 284 12.63 -22.99 11.24
N SER A 285 13.40 -24.08 11.29
CA SER A 285 14.75 -24.13 10.73
C SER A 285 14.78 -23.80 9.22
N VAL A 286 13.71 -24.15 8.49
CA VAL A 286 13.58 -23.88 7.04
C VAL A 286 12.93 -22.53 6.72
N PHE A 287 12.47 -21.78 7.73
CA PHE A 287 11.74 -20.53 7.52
C PHE A 287 12.56 -19.50 6.73
N ILE A 288 13.83 -19.30 7.10
CA ILE A 288 14.67 -18.28 6.48
C ILE A 288 14.87 -18.60 4.99
N ASP A 289 15.18 -19.87 4.69
CA ASP A 289 15.42 -20.32 3.32
C ASP A 289 14.16 -20.11 2.46
N ASN A 290 13.03 -20.68 2.87
CA ASN A 290 11.76 -20.58 2.15
C ASN A 290 11.27 -19.13 2.00
N TYR A 291 11.35 -18.33 3.07
CA TYR A 291 10.90 -16.94 3.04
C TYR A 291 11.79 -16.08 2.15
N SER A 292 13.11 -16.28 2.22
CA SER A 292 14.08 -15.55 1.38
C SER A 292 13.97 -15.92 -0.10
N GLU A 293 13.66 -17.18 -0.42
CA GLU A 293 13.40 -17.65 -1.79
C GLU A 293 12.22 -16.90 -2.40
N THR A 294 11.04 -16.95 -1.75
CA THR A 294 9.86 -16.26 -2.29
C THR A 294 10.09 -14.75 -2.35
N VAL A 295 10.60 -14.12 -1.27
CA VAL A 295 10.82 -12.66 -1.27
C VAL A 295 11.83 -12.25 -2.34
N GLY A 296 12.89 -13.03 -2.56
CA GLY A 296 13.89 -12.79 -3.60
C GLY A 296 13.30 -12.83 -5.01
N LEU A 297 12.40 -13.78 -5.29
CA LEU A 297 11.69 -13.88 -6.58
C LEU A 297 10.92 -12.59 -6.90
N TRP A 298 10.25 -12.00 -5.91
CA TRP A 298 9.49 -10.75 -6.08
C TRP A 298 10.33 -9.54 -6.49
N PHE A 299 11.64 -9.54 -6.20
CA PHE A 299 12.56 -8.47 -6.59
C PHE A 299 13.32 -8.71 -7.88
N SER A 300 13.35 -9.95 -8.39
CA SER A 300 14.18 -10.35 -9.53
C SER A 300 13.38 -10.68 -10.79
N ASN A 301 12.13 -11.14 -10.66
CA ASN A 301 11.41 -11.74 -11.79
C ASN A 301 10.12 -11.01 -12.21
N PHE A 302 9.70 -9.98 -11.47
CA PHE A 302 8.41 -9.32 -11.67
C PHE A 302 8.52 -7.99 -12.37
N GLU A 303 7.62 -7.81 -13.34
CA GLU A 303 7.44 -6.58 -14.07
C GLU A 303 5.96 -6.22 -14.09
N PHE A 304 5.63 -5.05 -13.54
CA PHE A 304 4.30 -4.46 -13.71
C PHE A 304 4.35 -2.98 -13.40
N ASN A 305 3.87 -2.16 -14.32
CA ASN A 305 3.92 -0.70 -14.27
C ASN A 305 5.31 -0.15 -13.97
N ALA A 306 6.34 -0.65 -14.65
CA ALA A 306 7.71 -0.17 -14.49
C ALA A 306 7.91 1.22 -15.14
N SER A 307 8.69 2.08 -14.47
CA SER A 307 9.06 3.40 -15.01
C SER A 307 10.41 3.37 -15.75
N ILE A 308 11.51 3.69 -15.07
CA ILE A 308 12.87 3.73 -15.60
C ILE A 308 13.28 2.35 -16.12
N TYR A 309 12.87 1.28 -15.44
CA TYR A 309 13.16 -0.07 -15.90
C TYR A 309 12.60 -0.36 -17.29
N ASN A 310 11.40 0.12 -17.65
CA ASN A 310 10.85 -0.10 -18.99
C ASN A 310 11.67 0.60 -20.09
N VAL A 311 12.26 1.76 -19.79
CA VAL A 311 13.21 2.44 -20.69
C VAL A 311 14.51 1.63 -20.81
N VAL A 312 15.08 1.20 -19.68
CA VAL A 312 16.30 0.38 -19.64
C VAL A 312 16.11 -0.92 -20.41
N LYS A 313 14.99 -1.62 -20.17
CA LYS A 313 14.61 -2.85 -20.88
C LYS A 313 14.47 -2.60 -22.37
N LYS A 314 13.74 -1.56 -22.79
CA LYS A 314 13.57 -1.24 -24.21
C LYS A 314 14.91 -1.00 -24.88
N ILE A 315 15.79 -0.23 -24.24
CA ILE A 315 17.12 0.07 -24.80
C ILE A 315 18.00 -1.18 -24.83
N GLY A 316 18.14 -1.88 -23.70
CA GLY A 316 19.00 -3.05 -23.56
C GLY A 316 18.60 -4.18 -24.51
N VAL A 317 17.32 -4.51 -24.58
CA VAL A 317 16.83 -5.60 -25.43
C VAL A 317 16.88 -5.22 -26.92
N THR A 318 16.53 -3.98 -27.28
CA THR A 318 16.42 -3.59 -28.70
C THR A 318 17.78 -3.25 -29.34
N TYR A 319 18.69 -2.62 -28.59
CA TYR A 319 19.94 -2.08 -29.15
C TYR A 319 21.21 -2.79 -28.67
N PHE A 320 21.13 -3.56 -27.59
CA PHE A 320 22.29 -4.24 -26.99
C PHE A 320 22.11 -5.76 -26.88
N GLU A 321 21.06 -6.31 -27.52
CA GLU A 321 20.74 -7.75 -27.52
C GLU A 321 20.67 -8.36 -26.11
N ALA A 322 20.35 -7.54 -25.10
CA ALA A 322 20.26 -8.00 -23.72
C ALA A 322 19.09 -9.00 -23.60
N LYS A 323 19.35 -10.13 -22.95
CA LYS A 323 18.30 -11.09 -22.62
C LYS A 323 17.42 -10.53 -21.50
N PRO A 324 16.09 -10.45 -21.67
CA PRO A 324 15.21 -9.84 -20.67
C PRO A 324 15.34 -10.42 -19.25
N TRP A 325 15.50 -11.75 -19.13
CA TRP A 325 15.58 -12.44 -17.84
C TRP A 325 16.91 -12.21 -17.09
N GLU A 326 18.02 -12.07 -17.81
CA GLU A 326 19.32 -11.70 -17.20
C GLU A 326 19.33 -10.21 -16.82
N LEU A 327 18.67 -9.37 -17.63
CA LEU A 327 18.59 -7.93 -17.40
C LEU A 327 17.79 -7.60 -16.15
N ILE A 328 16.61 -8.21 -15.95
CA ILE A 328 15.76 -7.94 -14.79
C ILE A 328 16.44 -8.31 -13.47
N ASP A 329 17.10 -9.46 -13.41
CA ASP A 329 17.81 -9.93 -12.22
C ASP A 329 18.99 -9.00 -11.86
N THR A 330 19.79 -8.65 -12.87
CA THR A 330 20.91 -7.71 -12.70
C THR A 330 20.41 -6.33 -12.28
N TYR A 331 19.34 -5.84 -12.91
CA TYR A 331 18.75 -4.54 -12.59
C TYR A 331 18.16 -4.52 -11.17
N GLY A 332 17.39 -5.53 -10.78
CA GLY A 332 16.80 -5.65 -9.45
C GLY A 332 17.87 -5.64 -8.35
N SER A 333 18.91 -6.46 -8.50
CA SER A 333 20.06 -6.50 -7.59
C SER A 333 20.81 -5.16 -7.49
N PHE A 334 20.91 -4.43 -8.61
CA PHE A 334 21.53 -3.10 -8.63
C PHE A 334 20.65 -2.06 -7.94
N ILE A 335 19.35 -2.01 -8.25
CA ILE A 335 18.42 -1.02 -7.68
C ILE A 335 18.27 -1.17 -6.17
N GLN A 336 18.29 -2.40 -5.62
CA GLN A 336 18.30 -2.60 -4.17
C GLN A 336 19.46 -1.84 -3.50
N LYS A 337 20.67 -1.92 -4.06
CA LYS A 337 21.85 -1.20 -3.55
C LYS A 337 21.70 0.31 -3.71
N VAL A 338 21.20 0.77 -4.86
CA VAL A 338 20.95 2.19 -5.13
C VAL A 338 19.94 2.77 -4.12
N VAL A 339 18.86 2.05 -3.84
CA VAL A 339 17.83 2.47 -2.88
C VAL A 339 18.40 2.56 -1.47
N VAL A 340 19.21 1.59 -1.03
CA VAL A 340 19.93 1.66 0.24
C VAL A 340 20.82 2.90 0.29
N VAL A 341 21.59 3.18 -0.75
CA VAL A 341 22.44 4.38 -0.83
C VAL A 341 21.59 5.65 -0.75
N ILE A 342 20.48 5.76 -1.50
CA ILE A 342 19.57 6.92 -1.44
C ILE A 342 19.05 7.13 -0.03
N VAL A 343 18.60 6.07 0.65
CA VAL A 343 18.10 6.14 2.03
C VAL A 343 19.19 6.58 3.00
N LEU A 344 20.42 6.06 2.87
CA LEU A 344 21.54 6.46 3.71
C LEU A 344 21.93 7.93 3.46
N LEU A 345 21.93 8.38 2.21
CA LEU A 345 22.16 9.80 1.88
C LEU A 345 21.06 10.69 2.49
N LEU A 346 19.79 10.29 2.42
CA LEU A 346 18.69 11.00 3.07
C LEU A 346 18.80 10.98 4.60
N ALA A 347 19.27 9.88 5.19
CA ALA A 347 19.47 9.73 6.64
C ALA A 347 20.60 10.63 7.16
N PHE A 348 21.76 10.63 6.47
CA PHE A 348 22.99 11.26 6.95
C PHE A 348 23.24 12.66 6.38
N LEU A 349 22.68 13.04 5.23
CA LEU A 349 22.88 14.37 4.65
C LEU A 349 21.72 15.32 4.95
N ARG A 350 20.46 14.89 4.79
CA ARG A 350 19.30 15.76 5.02
C ARG A 350 19.09 16.10 6.50
N LYS A 351 18.54 17.28 6.80
CA LYS A 351 18.27 17.75 8.17
C LYS A 351 16.96 17.18 8.75
N ASN A 352 16.95 15.89 9.07
CA ASN A 352 15.76 15.19 9.59
C ASN A 352 15.52 15.37 11.10
N GLN A 353 15.90 16.51 11.70
CA GLN A 353 15.69 16.76 13.13
C GLN A 353 14.22 17.11 13.48
N LYS A 354 13.42 17.52 12.50
CA LYS A 354 12.00 17.84 12.66
C LYS A 354 11.12 16.79 12.00
N MET A 355 9.93 16.56 12.55
CA MET A 355 9.01 15.52 12.05
C MET A 355 8.58 15.78 10.60
N GLU A 356 8.32 17.03 10.22
CA GLU A 356 7.98 17.40 8.83
C GLU A 356 9.11 17.04 7.86
N SER A 357 10.36 17.29 8.29
CA SER A 357 11.54 17.00 7.48
C SER A 357 11.74 15.49 7.35
N LEU A 358 11.58 14.75 8.44
CA LEU A 358 11.64 13.29 8.46
C LEU A 358 10.58 12.66 7.54
N ILE A 359 9.30 13.05 7.67
CA ILE A 359 8.22 12.53 6.81
C ILE A 359 8.47 12.86 5.34
N THR A 360 8.97 14.06 5.05
CA THR A 360 9.34 14.40 3.67
C THR A 360 10.47 13.49 3.14
N SER A 361 11.41 13.03 4.00
CA SER A 361 12.45 12.08 3.58
C SER A 361 11.86 10.70 3.29
N MET A 362 10.84 10.30 4.05
CA MET A 362 10.10 9.06 3.81
C MET A 362 9.37 9.12 2.45
N VAL A 363 8.72 10.24 2.13
CA VAL A 363 8.08 10.46 0.81
C VAL A 363 9.10 10.32 -0.32
N PHE A 364 10.29 10.90 -0.20
CA PHE A 364 11.30 10.76 -1.25
C PHE A 364 11.94 9.39 -1.33
N ALA A 365 12.27 8.77 -0.19
CA ALA A 365 12.80 7.41 -0.18
C ALA A 365 11.83 6.45 -0.89
N LEU A 366 10.54 6.56 -0.58
CA LEU A 366 9.51 5.70 -1.17
C LEU A 366 9.24 6.04 -2.65
N ALA A 367 9.21 7.32 -3.03
CA ALA A 367 9.02 7.73 -4.42
C ALA A 367 10.21 7.30 -5.30
N CYS A 368 11.45 7.50 -4.84
CA CYS A 368 12.65 7.02 -5.54
C CYS A 368 12.64 5.50 -5.68
N TYR A 369 12.26 4.77 -4.62
CA TYR A 369 12.10 3.32 -4.69
C TYR A 369 11.10 2.92 -5.77
N TYR A 370 9.89 3.50 -5.78
CA TYR A 370 8.87 3.16 -6.77
C TYR A 370 9.24 3.58 -8.20
N PHE A 371 9.87 4.74 -8.41
CA PHE A 371 10.35 5.13 -9.74
C PHE A 371 11.42 4.16 -10.28
N LEU A 372 12.26 3.61 -9.41
CA LEU A 372 13.31 2.68 -9.83
C LEU A 372 12.84 1.21 -9.89
N SER A 373 11.72 0.88 -9.26
CA SER A 373 11.20 -0.49 -9.18
C SER A 373 10.82 -1.05 -10.56
N THR A 374 10.98 -2.36 -10.73
CA THR A 374 10.44 -3.12 -11.87
C THR A 374 8.93 -3.38 -11.71
N THR A 375 8.41 -3.27 -10.49
CA THR A 375 7.01 -3.54 -10.16
C THR A 375 6.42 -2.45 -9.26
N VAL A 376 5.36 -1.79 -9.72
CA VAL A 376 4.59 -0.78 -8.97
C VAL A 376 3.09 -1.07 -9.10
N HIS A 377 2.57 -1.93 -8.24
CA HIS A 377 1.14 -2.16 -8.17
C HIS A 377 0.37 -0.95 -7.60
N PRO A 378 -0.89 -0.73 -7.99
CA PRO A 378 -1.65 0.47 -7.63
C PRO A 378 -1.80 0.66 -6.12
N TRP A 379 -2.00 -0.42 -5.38
CA TRP A 379 -2.10 -0.38 -3.92
C TRP A 379 -0.79 0.09 -3.23
N TYR A 380 0.39 -0.07 -3.85
CA TYR A 380 1.65 0.43 -3.29
C TYR A 380 1.69 1.97 -3.18
N VAL A 381 1.04 2.66 -4.13
CA VAL A 381 0.95 4.14 -4.14
C VAL A 381 0.12 4.66 -2.97
N VAL A 382 -0.78 3.85 -2.40
CA VAL A 382 -1.60 4.24 -1.24
C VAL A 382 -0.73 4.55 -0.02
N PHE A 383 0.38 3.84 0.18
CA PHE A 383 1.31 4.12 1.27
C PHE A 383 2.00 5.48 1.09
N LEU A 384 2.42 5.80 -0.15
CA LEU A 384 3.01 7.09 -0.50
C LEU A 384 1.99 8.24 -0.35
N LEU A 385 0.75 8.03 -0.81
CA LEU A 385 -0.37 8.94 -0.63
C LEU A 385 -0.60 9.23 0.86
N GLY A 386 -0.58 8.19 1.70
CA GLY A 386 -0.75 8.27 3.15
C GLY A 386 0.26 9.19 3.84
N PHE A 387 1.50 9.27 3.36
CA PHE A 387 2.49 10.24 3.87
C PHE A 387 2.33 11.62 3.29
N SER A 388 1.93 11.72 2.02
CA SER A 388 1.86 12.99 1.31
C SER A 388 0.93 13.99 1.97
N ILE A 389 -0.11 13.52 2.70
CA ILE A 389 -1.05 14.39 3.43
C ILE A 389 -0.36 15.24 4.51
N PHE A 390 0.75 14.76 5.07
CA PHE A 390 1.55 15.46 6.09
C PHE A 390 2.58 16.41 5.50
N THR A 391 2.81 16.34 4.19
CA THR A 391 3.78 17.20 3.49
C THR A 391 3.05 18.22 2.63
N ASP A 392 3.82 19.09 1.99
CA ASP A 392 3.26 19.98 0.99
C ASP A 392 3.31 19.35 -0.42
N TYR A 393 4.03 18.25 -0.61
CA TYR A 393 4.15 17.53 -1.90
C TYR A 393 2.84 16.83 -2.25
N ARG A 394 2.34 17.09 -3.47
CA ARG A 394 1.06 16.63 -3.99
C ARG A 394 1.18 15.69 -5.18
N PHE A 395 2.38 15.45 -5.71
CA PHE A 395 2.60 14.43 -6.75
C PHE A 395 2.05 13.03 -6.37
N PRO A 396 2.02 12.58 -5.09
CA PRO A 396 1.40 11.28 -4.78
C PRO A 396 -0.12 11.29 -4.94
N LEU A 397 -0.77 12.44 -4.77
CA LEU A 397 -2.20 12.58 -5.04
C LEU A 397 -2.46 12.49 -6.55
N LEU A 398 -1.62 13.12 -7.37
CA LEU A 398 -1.66 12.96 -8.83
C LEU A 398 -1.41 11.51 -9.24
N TRP A 399 -0.39 10.87 -8.65
CA TRP A 399 -0.08 9.47 -8.92
C TRP A 399 -1.23 8.55 -8.54
N SER A 400 -1.91 8.81 -7.41
CA SER A 400 -3.08 8.02 -7.01
C SER A 400 -4.22 8.03 -8.04
N PHE A 401 -4.27 9.06 -8.90
CA PHE A 401 -5.18 9.11 -10.04
C PHE A 401 -4.56 8.45 -11.29
N ALA A 402 -3.33 8.83 -11.65
CA ALA A 402 -2.68 8.40 -12.88
C ALA A 402 -2.38 6.89 -12.93
N ILE A 403 -2.13 6.27 -11.78
CA ILE A 403 -1.79 4.84 -11.61
C ILE A 403 -2.83 3.89 -12.21
N ILE A 404 -4.06 4.35 -12.40
CA ILE A 404 -5.13 3.54 -13.00
C ILE A 404 -4.84 3.19 -14.47
N LEU A 405 -3.98 3.95 -15.15
CA LEU A 405 -3.60 3.70 -16.54
C LEU A 405 -2.88 2.35 -16.68
N SER A 406 -2.18 1.88 -15.64
CA SER A 406 -1.55 0.56 -15.64
C SER A 406 -2.54 -0.60 -15.74
N TYR A 407 -3.83 -0.39 -15.40
CA TYR A 407 -4.84 -1.43 -15.53
C TYR A 407 -5.18 -1.78 -17.00
N TYR A 408 -4.75 -0.95 -17.96
CA TYR A 408 -4.92 -1.29 -19.38
C TYR A 408 -4.27 -2.63 -19.72
N THR A 409 -3.18 -3.00 -19.03
CA THR A 409 -2.51 -4.30 -19.18
C THR A 409 -3.49 -5.47 -19.05
N TYR A 410 -4.48 -5.38 -18.15
CA TYR A 410 -5.48 -6.43 -17.95
C TYR A 410 -6.57 -6.49 -19.03
N SER A 411 -6.70 -5.47 -19.87
CA SER A 411 -7.59 -5.53 -21.05
C SER A 411 -7.01 -6.36 -22.19
N ASN A 412 -5.71 -6.68 -22.12
CA ASN A 412 -5.02 -7.51 -23.09
C ASN A 412 -4.95 -8.97 -22.61
N PRO A 413 -5.39 -9.96 -23.41
CA PRO A 413 -5.32 -11.38 -23.05
C PRO A 413 -3.91 -11.89 -22.70
N ASN A 414 -2.87 -11.28 -23.26
CA ASN A 414 -1.48 -11.64 -23.04
C ASN A 414 -0.81 -10.84 -21.91
N TYR A 415 -1.57 -10.01 -21.18
CA TYR A 415 -1.06 -9.17 -20.08
C TYR A 415 0.12 -8.28 -20.50
N THR A 416 0.15 -7.83 -21.75
CA THR A 416 1.21 -6.95 -22.26
C THR A 416 0.94 -5.49 -21.90
N GLU A 417 1.94 -4.82 -21.35
CA GLU A 417 1.84 -3.41 -20.98
C GLU A 417 1.76 -2.48 -22.19
N ASN A 418 0.99 -1.39 -22.05
CA ASN A 418 1.01 -0.30 -23.02
C ASN A 418 2.00 0.78 -22.60
N LEU A 419 3.20 0.74 -23.16
CA LEU A 419 4.28 1.68 -22.83
C LEU A 419 3.91 3.15 -23.09
N GLY A 420 2.98 3.44 -24.01
CA GLY A 420 2.50 4.80 -24.26
C GLY A 420 1.65 5.33 -23.11
N LEU A 421 0.74 4.52 -22.58
CA LEU A 421 -0.06 4.88 -21.39
C LEU A 421 0.82 5.00 -20.14
N LEU A 422 1.78 4.07 -19.96
CA LEU A 422 2.74 4.17 -18.86
C LEU A 422 3.63 5.41 -18.98
N ALA A 423 4.05 5.78 -20.20
CA ALA A 423 4.79 7.02 -20.42
C ALA A 423 3.95 8.25 -20.03
N ILE A 424 2.65 8.29 -20.36
CA ILE A 424 1.74 9.36 -19.93
C ILE A 424 1.66 9.42 -18.40
N GLU A 425 1.45 8.27 -17.74
CA GLU A 425 1.44 8.19 -16.27
C GLU A 425 2.72 8.78 -15.67
N TYR A 426 3.87 8.26 -16.07
CA TYR A 426 5.14 8.64 -15.45
C TYR A 426 5.62 10.04 -15.85
N LEU A 427 5.37 10.52 -17.07
CA LEU A 427 5.67 11.91 -17.44
C LEU A 427 4.85 12.90 -16.63
N LEU A 428 3.56 12.60 -16.36
CA LEU A 428 2.73 13.43 -15.50
C LEU A 428 3.24 13.43 -14.06
N VAL A 429 3.50 12.25 -13.49
CA VAL A 429 3.92 12.10 -12.09
C VAL A 429 5.32 12.66 -11.84
N ILE A 430 6.31 12.25 -12.65
CA ILE A 430 7.70 12.72 -12.53
C ILE A 430 7.81 14.19 -12.90
N GLY A 431 7.10 14.63 -13.95
CA GLY A 431 7.06 16.05 -14.34
C GLY A 431 6.48 16.93 -13.22
N PHE A 432 5.39 16.51 -12.58
CA PHE A 432 4.81 17.24 -11.46
C PHE A 432 5.71 17.18 -10.21
N PHE A 433 6.36 16.04 -9.95
CA PHE A 433 7.36 15.92 -8.89
C PHE A 433 8.52 16.92 -9.08
N ILE A 434 9.09 17.01 -10.29
CA ILE A 434 10.14 17.97 -10.65
C ILE A 434 9.63 19.41 -10.51
N TYR A 435 8.42 19.69 -10.98
CA TYR A 435 7.78 20.99 -10.81
C TYR A 435 7.65 21.39 -9.34
N GLU A 436 7.23 20.48 -8.45
CA GLU A 436 7.14 20.74 -7.01
C GLU A 436 8.51 20.96 -6.35
N MET A 437 9.58 20.39 -6.92
CA MET A 437 10.95 20.61 -6.46
C MET A 437 11.52 21.97 -6.90
N ILE A 438 11.22 22.42 -8.12
CA ILE A 438 11.89 23.56 -8.78
C ILE A 438 11.03 24.84 -8.80
N GLY A 439 9.70 24.75 -8.65
CA GLY A 439 8.74 25.84 -8.83
C GLY A 439 8.90 27.06 -7.90
N SER A 440 8.11 28.12 -8.14
CA SER A 440 8.26 29.51 -7.64
C SER A 440 8.15 29.72 -6.11
N ARG A 441 7.78 28.69 -5.35
CA ARG A 441 8.11 28.55 -3.92
C ARG A 441 8.81 27.21 -3.75
N PRO A 442 10.11 27.10 -4.08
CA PRO A 442 10.77 25.81 -4.03
C PRO A 442 10.68 25.34 -2.59
N LYS A 443 10.11 24.15 -2.38
CA LYS A 443 10.05 23.51 -1.07
C LYS A 443 11.48 23.09 -0.73
N LYS A 444 12.32 24.07 -0.35
CA LYS A 444 13.77 23.96 -0.32
C LYS A 444 14.18 22.71 0.44
N LEU A 445 14.92 21.85 -0.24
CA LEU A 445 15.58 20.71 0.37
C LEU A 445 16.83 21.24 1.08
N TYR A 446 16.71 21.48 2.38
CA TYR A 446 17.84 21.94 3.18
C TYR A 446 18.83 20.79 3.42
N PHE A 447 19.76 20.60 2.48
CA PHE A 447 20.84 19.61 2.58
C PHE A 447 22.03 20.11 3.41
N PHE A 448 22.41 21.38 3.30
CA PHE A 448 23.59 21.95 3.98
C PHE A 448 23.22 23.14 4.90
N LYS A 449 24.09 23.49 5.87
CA LYS A 449 23.98 24.76 6.63
C LYS A 449 24.29 25.92 5.68
N LYS A 450 23.51 27.00 5.78
CA LYS A 450 24.03 28.33 5.42
C LYS A 450 25.06 28.71 6.47
#